data_AF-A0A419KBF4-F1
#
_entry.id   AF-A0A419KBF4-F1
#
_cell.length_a   1.000
_cell.length_b   1.000
_cell.length_c   1.000
_cell.angle_alpha   90.00
_cell.angle_beta   90.00
_cell.angle_gamma   90.00
#
_symmetry.space_group_name_H-M   'P 1'
#
loop_
_entity.id
_entity.type
_entity.pdbx_description
1 polymer ?
#
loop_
_entity_poly.entity_id
_entity_poly.type
_entity_poly.pdbx_seq_one_letter_code
_entity_poly.pdbx_strand_id
1 'polypeptide(L)'
;MVRYMSFRFKRGQFLVLAALTVTIMILTSTTLLAYISVSRMNLPKTDFRKTVTQITLNSRRALATALAQVSKELNLRASLNDYSQYNRLEDYPEAKDEGFKFISNWLNDTYVKNAGLGLNLTLSGTDFECEWNTYRGYSRVYSNLSLDIRAYGFYGWNERIEASLNLTILGLKELTQNSTSFYFSLQREKGVPVTGLTVSSVRLLYNRTGRGFTEVDIDELTLRYIGNGTYLLRFHSPDMSTPPKVKLIIQDARGILVGSFPQNGTILSLIDDSTGPVVTELTAEPNPIYEG
;
A
#
# COMPACT_ATOMS: atom_id res chain seq x y z
N MET A 1 31.54 -47.09 -83.55
CA MET A 1 32.22 -46.78 -82.27
C MET A 1 31.17 -46.42 -81.24
N VAL A 2 30.72 -47.37 -80.42
CA VAL A 2 29.83 -47.10 -79.27
C VAL A 2 30.37 -47.91 -78.11
N ARG A 3 30.89 -47.23 -77.10
CA ARG A 3 31.54 -47.81 -75.92
C ARG A 3 30.47 -47.96 -74.84
N TYR A 4 29.99 -49.17 -74.59
CA TYR A 4 29.21 -49.45 -73.38
C TYR A 4 30.15 -49.40 -72.18
N MET A 5 29.99 -48.38 -71.35
CA MET A 5 30.71 -48.25 -70.08
C MET A 5 29.81 -48.78 -68.97
N SER A 6 30.18 -49.92 -68.39
CA SER A 6 29.46 -50.50 -67.26
C SER A 6 29.72 -49.67 -65.99
N PHE A 7 28.66 -49.14 -65.40
CA PHE A 7 28.72 -48.53 -64.08
C PHE A 7 28.59 -49.64 -63.03
N ARG A 8 29.70 -49.95 -62.36
CA ARG A 8 29.71 -50.93 -61.27
C ARG A 8 30.49 -50.38 -60.09
N PHE A 9 29.86 -49.55 -59.25
CA PHE A 9 30.24 -49.21 -57.86
C PHE A 9 29.25 -48.13 -57.31
N LYS A 10 28.71 -48.12 -56.07
CA LYS A 10 29.05 -48.82 -54.81
C LYS A 10 27.80 -49.06 -53.91
N ARG A 11 27.25 -50.28 -53.89
CA ARG A 11 26.28 -50.69 -52.84
C ARG A 11 26.87 -50.62 -51.42
N GLY A 12 28.20 -50.75 -51.30
CA GLY A 12 28.93 -50.61 -50.03
C GLY A 12 29.00 -49.19 -49.46
N GLN A 13 29.07 -48.14 -50.31
CA GLN A 13 29.08 -46.75 -49.79
C GLN A 13 27.71 -46.34 -49.24
N PHE A 14 26.62 -46.80 -49.85
CA PHE A 14 25.28 -46.56 -49.34
C PHE A 14 25.06 -47.22 -47.97
N LEU A 15 25.60 -48.43 -47.77
CA LEU A 15 25.51 -49.16 -46.51
C LEU A 15 26.30 -48.48 -45.39
N VAL A 16 27.49 -47.95 -45.71
CA VAL A 16 28.30 -47.14 -44.78
C VAL A 16 27.59 -45.83 -44.44
N LEU A 17 26.99 -45.15 -45.41
CA LEU A 17 26.27 -43.89 -45.18
C LEU A 17 25.03 -44.10 -44.29
N ALA A 18 24.27 -45.17 -44.54
CA ALA A 18 23.10 -45.54 -43.75
C ALA A 18 23.47 -45.95 -42.31
N ALA A 19 24.57 -46.68 -42.13
CA ALA A 19 25.08 -47.02 -40.80
C ALA A 19 25.53 -45.76 -40.03
N LEU A 20 26.15 -44.80 -40.73
CA LEU A 20 26.58 -43.53 -40.15
C LEU A 20 25.38 -42.66 -39.71
N THR A 21 24.33 -42.58 -40.53
CA THR A 21 23.13 -41.81 -40.16
C THR A 21 22.40 -42.43 -38.98
N VAL A 22 22.26 -43.76 -38.93
CA VAL A 22 21.64 -44.45 -37.80
C VAL A 22 22.45 -44.25 -36.51
N THR A 23 23.78 -44.34 -36.58
CA THR A 23 24.64 -44.11 -35.40
C THR A 23 24.57 -42.68 -34.90
N ILE A 24 24.56 -41.68 -35.80
CA ILE A 24 24.35 -40.28 -35.43
C ILE A 24 22.97 -40.11 -34.77
N MET A 25 21.92 -40.71 -35.33
CA MET A 25 20.56 -40.59 -34.82
C MET A 25 20.41 -41.21 -33.43
N ILE A 26 21.00 -42.39 -33.22
CA ILE A 26 21.07 -43.05 -31.91
C ILE A 26 21.86 -42.19 -30.94
N LEU A 27 23.03 -41.68 -31.32
CA LEU A 27 23.86 -40.86 -30.45
C LEU A 27 23.11 -39.60 -30.01
N THR A 28 22.47 -38.89 -30.95
CA THR A 28 21.66 -37.70 -30.64
C THR A 28 20.49 -38.01 -29.70
N SER A 29 19.79 -39.13 -29.93
CA SER A 29 18.66 -39.53 -29.09
C SER A 29 19.11 -39.93 -27.69
N THR A 30 20.24 -40.63 -27.59
CA THR A 30 20.82 -41.06 -26.31
C THR A 30 21.34 -39.86 -25.52
N THR A 31 21.97 -38.88 -26.18
CA THR A 31 22.38 -37.63 -25.54
C THR A 31 21.19 -36.80 -25.08
N LEU A 32 20.08 -36.79 -25.85
CA LEU A 32 18.87 -36.06 -25.46
C LEU A 32 18.21 -36.70 -24.23
N LEU A 33 18.10 -38.03 -24.21
CA LEU A 33 17.56 -38.79 -23.08
C LEU A 33 18.46 -38.70 -21.85
N ALA A 34 19.77 -38.79 -22.03
CA ALA A 34 20.74 -38.59 -20.96
C ALA A 34 20.68 -37.15 -20.44
N TYR A 35 20.55 -36.16 -21.32
CA TYR A 35 20.33 -34.77 -20.92
C TYR A 35 19.04 -34.62 -20.13
N ILE A 36 17.90 -35.15 -20.58
CA ILE A 36 16.62 -35.09 -19.85
C ILE A 36 16.65 -35.89 -18.54
N SER A 37 17.41 -36.97 -18.46
CA SER A 37 17.54 -37.79 -17.25
C SER A 37 18.48 -37.17 -16.20
N VAL A 38 19.60 -36.59 -16.65
CA VAL A 38 20.62 -35.94 -15.81
C VAL A 38 20.19 -34.52 -15.44
N SER A 39 19.65 -33.78 -16.41
CA SER A 39 18.75 -32.66 -16.17
C SER A 39 17.44 -33.22 -15.66
N ARG A 40 17.45 -33.81 -14.45
CA ARG A 40 16.29 -33.68 -13.58
C ARG A 40 15.85 -32.25 -13.79
N MET A 41 14.64 -32.05 -14.32
CA MET A 41 14.01 -30.75 -14.30
C MET A 41 13.98 -30.41 -12.82
N ASN A 42 15.05 -29.77 -12.36
CA ASN A 42 15.16 -29.20 -11.04
C ASN A 42 14.21 -28.04 -11.17
N LEU A 43 12.91 -28.32 -11.03
CA LEU A 43 11.94 -27.36 -10.60
C LEU A 43 12.65 -26.72 -9.41
N PRO A 44 13.10 -25.46 -9.54
CA PRO A 44 13.85 -24.84 -8.47
C PRO A 44 12.99 -25.03 -7.24
N LYS A 45 13.56 -25.62 -6.18
CA LYS A 45 12.87 -25.79 -4.91
C LYS A 45 12.54 -24.38 -4.45
N THR A 46 11.36 -23.90 -4.82
CA THR A 46 10.86 -22.58 -4.52
C THR A 46 10.76 -22.56 -3.01
N ASP A 47 11.54 -21.68 -2.38
CA ASP A 47 11.56 -21.56 -0.95
C ASP A 47 10.15 -21.18 -0.50
N PHE A 48 9.45 -22.12 0.14
CA PHE A 48 8.09 -21.91 0.63
C PHE A 48 8.02 -20.65 1.51
N ARG A 49 9.10 -20.33 2.24
CA ARG A 49 9.20 -19.11 3.05
C ARG A 49 9.09 -17.86 2.19
N LYS A 50 9.72 -17.86 1.02
CA LYS A 50 9.64 -16.76 0.05
C LYS A 50 8.22 -16.59 -0.46
N THR A 51 7.55 -17.69 -0.84
CA THR A 51 6.17 -17.66 -1.34
C THR A 51 5.20 -17.15 -0.26
N VAL A 52 5.27 -17.71 0.96
CA VAL A 52 4.44 -17.28 2.09
C VAL A 52 4.66 -15.80 2.39
N THR A 53 5.93 -15.37 2.50
CA THR A 53 6.27 -13.96 2.76
C THR A 53 5.74 -13.04 1.68
N GLN A 54 5.87 -13.42 0.41
CA GLN A 54 5.38 -12.64 -0.71
C GLN A 54 3.86 -12.54 -0.73
N ILE A 55 3.14 -13.65 -0.51
CA ILE A 55 1.68 -13.66 -0.42
C ILE A 55 1.23 -12.77 0.75
N THR A 56 1.79 -12.95 1.95
CA THR A 56 1.45 -12.15 3.12
C THR A 56 1.67 -10.65 2.91
N LEU A 57 2.83 -10.25 2.36
CA LEU A 57 3.11 -8.85 2.06
C LEU A 57 2.14 -8.29 1.01
N ASN A 58 1.80 -9.08 -0.01
CA ASN A 58 0.84 -8.69 -1.03
C ASN A 58 -0.58 -8.63 -0.48
N SER A 59 -0.97 -9.47 0.48
CA SER A 59 -2.26 -9.39 1.16
C SER A 59 -2.41 -8.06 1.90
N ARG A 60 -1.36 -7.62 2.61
CA ARG A 60 -1.37 -6.31 3.30
C ARG A 60 -1.49 -5.16 2.31
N ARG A 61 -0.77 -5.22 1.19
CA ARG A 61 -0.88 -4.22 0.11
C ARG A 61 -2.27 -4.22 -0.52
N ALA A 62 -2.82 -5.40 -0.80
CA ALA A 62 -4.16 -5.53 -1.35
C ALA A 62 -5.22 -4.96 -0.40
N LEU A 63 -5.08 -5.20 0.90
CA LEU A 63 -5.97 -4.64 1.90
C LEU A 63 -5.87 -3.11 1.96
N ALA A 64 -4.66 -2.55 1.90
CA ALA A 64 -4.45 -1.10 1.83
C ALA A 64 -5.06 -0.50 0.55
N THR A 65 -4.90 -1.15 -0.61
CA THR A 65 -5.51 -0.70 -1.86
C THR A 65 -7.03 -0.80 -1.81
N ALA A 66 -7.59 -1.84 -1.18
CA ALA A 66 -9.04 -1.95 -0.99
C ALA A 66 -9.56 -0.79 -0.14
N LEU A 67 -8.89 -0.46 0.97
CA LEU A 67 -9.23 0.71 1.80
C LEU A 67 -9.09 2.02 1.02
N ALA A 68 -8.10 2.12 0.13
CA ALA A 68 -7.95 3.28 -0.76
C ALA A 68 -9.17 3.44 -1.68
N GLN A 69 -9.73 2.35 -2.23
CA GLN A 69 -10.96 2.43 -3.03
C GLN A 69 -12.16 2.86 -2.18
N VAL A 70 -12.36 2.24 -1.01
CA VAL A 70 -13.47 2.57 -0.10
C VAL A 70 -13.42 4.04 0.35
N SER A 71 -12.25 4.49 0.81
CA SER A 71 -12.06 5.87 1.27
C SER A 71 -12.20 6.87 0.12
N LYS A 72 -11.78 6.53 -1.10
CA LYS A 72 -11.98 7.37 -2.28
C LYS A 72 -13.45 7.51 -2.65
N GLU A 73 -14.20 6.41 -2.60
CA GLU A 73 -15.64 6.42 -2.90
C GLU A 73 -16.41 7.22 -1.84
N LEU A 74 -16.08 7.05 -0.56
CA LEU A 74 -16.62 7.89 0.52
C LEU A 74 -16.32 9.37 0.31
N ASN A 75 -15.09 9.72 -0.04
CA ASN A 75 -14.70 11.11 -0.31
C ASN A 75 -15.43 11.69 -1.53
N LEU A 76 -15.63 10.91 -2.59
CA LEU A 76 -16.41 11.33 -3.75
C LEU A 76 -17.84 11.66 -3.33
N ARG A 77 -18.48 10.77 -2.57
CA ARG A 77 -19.85 10.98 -2.07
C ARG A 77 -19.93 12.21 -1.16
N ALA A 78 -18.96 12.40 -0.26
CA ALA A 78 -18.90 13.55 0.61
C ALA A 78 -18.68 14.85 -0.17
N SER A 79 -17.83 14.85 -1.19
CA SER A 79 -17.55 16.00 -2.06
C SER A 79 -18.79 16.44 -2.85
N LEU A 80 -19.65 15.51 -3.26
CA LEU A 80 -20.91 15.83 -3.96
C LEU A 80 -21.98 16.47 -3.05
N ASN A 81 -21.78 16.42 -1.73
CA ASN A 81 -22.71 16.96 -0.73
C ASN A 81 -22.06 18.08 0.10
N ASP A 82 -21.12 18.82 -0.51
CA ASP A 82 -20.37 19.91 0.10
C ASP A 82 -19.76 19.53 1.46
N TYR A 83 -19.41 18.25 1.62
CA TYR A 83 -18.78 17.70 2.80
C TYR A 83 -19.61 17.83 4.10
N SER A 84 -20.89 18.19 3.98
CA SER A 84 -21.87 18.32 5.07
C SER A 84 -22.33 16.96 5.59
N GLN A 85 -22.38 15.96 4.72
CA GLN A 85 -22.79 14.58 4.99
C GLN A 85 -21.69 13.60 4.55
N TYR A 86 -21.87 12.32 4.89
CA TYR A 86 -21.00 11.23 4.45
C TYR A 86 -19.56 11.36 4.97
N ASN A 87 -19.44 11.71 6.26
CA ASN A 87 -18.16 11.79 6.96
C ASN A 87 -17.82 10.49 7.69
N ARG A 88 -18.79 9.58 7.78
CA ARG A 88 -18.62 8.23 8.30
C ARG A 88 -18.90 7.24 7.20
N LEU A 89 -18.20 6.11 7.23
CA LEU A 89 -18.53 5.00 6.34
C LEU A 89 -19.92 4.41 6.63
N GLU A 90 -20.40 4.54 7.86
CA GLU A 90 -21.77 4.15 8.24
C GLU A 90 -22.85 4.96 7.50
N ASP A 91 -22.54 6.19 7.09
CA ASP A 91 -23.47 7.03 6.33
C ASP A 91 -23.59 6.57 4.86
N TYR A 92 -22.61 5.82 4.35
CA TYR A 92 -22.56 5.30 2.98
C TYR A 92 -21.91 3.92 2.91
N PRO A 93 -22.60 2.87 3.40
CA PRO A 93 -22.05 1.52 3.48
C PRO A 93 -21.73 0.91 2.11
N GLU A 94 -22.38 1.35 1.04
CA GLU A 94 -22.16 0.87 -0.33
C GLU A 94 -20.73 1.11 -0.83
N ALA A 95 -20.02 2.10 -0.26
CA ALA A 95 -18.60 2.29 -0.55
C ALA A 95 -17.74 1.06 -0.22
N LYS A 96 -18.19 0.18 0.70
CA LYS A 96 -17.51 -1.09 1.03
C LYS A 96 -17.47 -2.04 -0.18
N ASP A 97 -18.44 -1.96 -1.09
CA ASP A 97 -18.55 -2.88 -2.23
C ASP A 97 -17.33 -2.78 -3.16
N GLU A 98 -16.81 -1.57 -3.39
CA GLU A 98 -15.59 -1.39 -4.20
C GLU A 98 -14.35 -2.01 -3.53
N GLY A 99 -14.27 -1.96 -2.20
CA GLY A 99 -13.24 -2.65 -1.42
C GLY A 99 -13.32 -4.18 -1.55
N PHE A 100 -14.51 -4.75 -1.34
CA PHE A 100 -14.73 -6.19 -1.45
C PHE A 100 -14.55 -6.73 -2.87
N LYS A 101 -14.97 -5.96 -3.88
CA LYS A 101 -14.75 -6.26 -5.29
C LYS A 101 -13.27 -6.29 -5.62
N PHE A 102 -12.50 -5.31 -5.15
CA PHE A 102 -11.04 -5.30 -5.33
C PHE A 102 -10.39 -6.52 -4.68
N ILE A 103 -10.74 -6.84 -3.43
CA ILE A 103 -10.21 -8.01 -2.72
C ILE A 103 -10.51 -9.31 -3.47
N SER A 104 -11.74 -9.47 -3.95
CA SER A 104 -12.17 -10.67 -4.70
C SER A 104 -11.37 -10.83 -5.99
N ASN A 105 -11.18 -9.75 -6.75
CA ASN A 105 -10.36 -9.76 -7.96
C ASN A 105 -8.90 -10.10 -7.64
N TRP A 106 -8.33 -9.50 -6.60
CA TRP A 106 -6.96 -9.78 -6.17
C TRP A 106 -6.77 -11.24 -5.73
N LEU A 107 -7.73 -11.82 -5.01
CA LEU A 107 -7.71 -13.23 -4.63
C LEU A 107 -7.70 -14.13 -5.87
N ASN A 108 -8.61 -13.90 -6.82
CA ASN A 108 -8.67 -14.65 -8.08
C ASN A 108 -7.37 -14.55 -8.88
N ASP A 109 -6.83 -13.34 -9.03
CA ASP A 109 -5.54 -13.13 -9.70
C ASP A 109 -4.40 -13.87 -9.00
N THR A 110 -4.42 -13.90 -7.67
CA THR A 110 -3.41 -14.60 -6.86
C THR A 110 -3.52 -16.11 -7.02
N TYR A 111 -4.74 -16.66 -7.08
CA TYR A 111 -4.97 -18.07 -7.38
C TYR A 111 -4.46 -18.45 -8.77
N VAL A 112 -4.78 -17.65 -9.80
CA VAL A 112 -4.33 -17.90 -11.18
C VAL A 112 -2.80 -17.85 -11.28
N LYS A 113 -2.16 -16.84 -10.67
CA LYS A 113 -0.70 -16.69 -10.65
C LYS A 113 0.03 -17.85 -9.97
N ASN A 114 -0.67 -18.60 -9.11
CA ASN A 114 -0.09 -19.67 -8.29
C ASN A 114 -0.83 -21.01 -8.45
N ALA A 115 -1.46 -21.24 -9.60
CA ALA A 115 -2.32 -22.41 -9.84
C ALA A 115 -1.63 -23.77 -9.58
N GLY A 116 -0.29 -23.85 -9.73
CA GLY A 116 0.49 -25.06 -9.45
C GLY A 116 0.80 -25.34 -7.99
N LEU A 117 0.47 -24.43 -7.06
CA LEU A 117 0.85 -24.54 -5.65
C LEU A 117 -0.24 -25.16 -4.76
N GLY A 118 -1.46 -25.31 -5.29
CA GLY A 118 -2.62 -25.74 -4.49
C GLY A 118 -2.86 -24.80 -3.30
N LEU A 119 -2.84 -23.48 -3.57
CA LEU A 119 -3.07 -22.46 -2.56
C LEU A 119 -4.48 -22.58 -1.98
N ASN A 120 -4.59 -22.41 -0.66
CA ASN A 120 -5.83 -22.11 0.04
C ASN A 120 -5.62 -20.79 0.75
N LEU A 121 -6.08 -19.69 0.15
CA LEU A 121 -5.85 -18.33 0.61
C LEU A 121 -7.18 -17.66 0.93
N THR A 122 -7.43 -17.35 2.19
CA THR A 122 -8.68 -16.70 2.59
C THR A 122 -8.43 -15.43 3.39
N LEU A 123 -9.29 -14.45 3.16
CA LEU A 123 -9.40 -13.23 3.95
C LEU A 123 -10.79 -13.27 4.60
N SER A 124 -10.83 -13.34 5.93
CA SER A 124 -12.06 -13.53 6.70
C SER A 124 -12.22 -12.46 7.77
N GLY A 125 -13.47 -12.15 8.13
CA GLY A 125 -13.76 -11.06 9.07
C GLY A 125 -13.25 -9.70 8.59
N THR A 126 -13.25 -9.48 7.27
CA THR A 126 -12.83 -8.22 6.67
C THR A 126 -13.88 -7.15 6.96
N ASP A 127 -13.45 -6.06 7.57
CA ASP A 127 -14.32 -4.92 7.81
C ASP A 127 -13.57 -3.60 7.59
N PHE A 128 -14.28 -2.65 7.01
CA PHE A 128 -13.81 -1.32 6.69
C PHE A 128 -14.49 -0.33 7.60
N GLU A 129 -13.72 0.64 8.06
CA GLU A 129 -14.22 1.73 8.89
C GLU A 129 -13.56 3.04 8.48
N CYS A 130 -14.35 4.09 8.33
CA CYS A 130 -13.87 5.46 8.16
C CYS A 130 -14.69 6.37 9.07
N GLU A 131 -13.99 7.15 9.89
CA GLU A 131 -14.57 8.11 10.81
C GLU A 131 -13.84 9.43 10.65
N TRP A 132 -14.44 10.35 9.90
CA TRP A 132 -13.84 11.64 9.55
C TRP A 132 -14.53 12.83 10.22
N ASN A 133 -15.55 12.60 11.05
CA ASN A 133 -16.33 13.67 11.68
C ASN A 133 -15.74 14.21 13.00
N THR A 134 -14.47 13.91 13.25
CA THR A 134 -13.76 14.32 14.47
C THR A 134 -12.40 14.97 14.14
N TYR A 135 -11.78 15.59 15.15
CA TYR A 135 -10.39 16.09 15.06
C TYR A 135 -9.34 14.96 15.02
N ARG A 136 -9.73 13.72 15.34
CA ARG A 136 -8.94 12.49 15.28
C ARG A 136 -9.58 11.54 14.28
N GLY A 137 -9.53 11.92 13.01
CA GLY A 137 -10.10 11.13 11.95
C GLY A 137 -9.27 9.89 11.63
N TYR A 138 -9.92 8.81 11.21
CA TYR A 138 -9.22 7.61 10.77
C TYR A 138 -9.92 6.91 9.62
N SER A 139 -9.12 6.18 8.85
CA SER A 139 -9.55 5.19 7.86
C SER A 139 -8.82 3.89 8.16
N ARG A 140 -9.54 2.80 8.37
CA ARG A 140 -8.95 1.52 8.75
C ARG A 140 -9.68 0.34 8.12
N VAL A 141 -8.92 -0.73 7.94
CA VAL A 141 -9.42 -2.04 7.53
C VAL A 141 -8.63 -3.11 8.26
N TYR A 142 -9.32 -4.16 8.70
CA TYR A 142 -8.69 -5.35 9.26
C TYR A 142 -9.24 -6.59 8.58
N SER A 143 -8.44 -7.66 8.55
CA SER A 143 -8.85 -8.97 8.05
C SER A 143 -7.98 -10.07 8.65
N ASN A 144 -8.52 -11.27 8.78
CA ASN A 144 -7.76 -12.46 9.15
C ASN A 144 -7.35 -13.20 7.88
N LEU A 145 -6.04 -13.23 7.62
CA LEU A 145 -5.40 -13.93 6.54
C LEU A 145 -5.12 -15.38 6.94
N SER A 146 -5.69 -16.35 6.22
CA SER A 146 -5.31 -17.76 6.31
C SER A 146 -4.66 -18.22 5.01
N LEU A 147 -3.59 -19.01 5.11
CA LEU A 147 -2.83 -19.52 3.97
C LEU A 147 -2.36 -20.96 4.20
N ASP A 148 -2.77 -21.85 3.29
CA ASP A 148 -2.13 -23.16 3.11
C ASP A 148 -1.53 -23.27 1.71
N ILE A 149 -0.42 -23.99 1.60
CA ILE A 149 0.26 -24.30 0.34
C ILE A 149 0.47 -25.81 0.26
N ARG A 150 -0.47 -26.50 -0.40
CA ARG A 150 -0.49 -27.97 -0.47
C ARG A 150 0.73 -28.54 -1.17
N ALA A 151 1.22 -27.89 -2.23
CA ALA A 151 2.39 -28.35 -2.97
C ALA A 151 3.67 -28.42 -2.12
N TYR A 152 3.73 -27.68 -1.00
CA TYR A 152 4.85 -27.70 -0.06
C TYR A 152 4.54 -28.43 1.25
N GLY A 153 3.33 -28.97 1.42
CA GLY A 153 2.87 -29.51 2.70
C GLY A 153 2.82 -28.46 3.82
N PHE A 154 2.64 -27.19 3.48
CA PHE A 154 2.63 -26.07 4.42
C PHE A 154 1.18 -25.69 4.76
N TYR A 155 0.85 -25.67 6.05
CA TYR A 155 -0.52 -25.46 6.52
C TYR A 155 -0.57 -24.58 7.76
N GLY A 156 -1.72 -23.93 7.97
CA GLY A 156 -2.06 -23.27 9.23
C GLY A 156 -1.40 -21.90 9.40
N TRP A 157 -0.92 -21.26 8.33
CA TRP A 157 -0.47 -19.88 8.43
C TRP A 157 -1.69 -18.98 8.63
N ASN A 158 -1.76 -18.31 9.78
CA ASN A 158 -2.84 -17.41 10.12
C ASN A 158 -2.26 -16.11 10.70
N GLU A 159 -2.72 -14.98 10.19
CA GLU A 159 -2.28 -13.67 10.64
C GLU A 159 -3.42 -12.64 10.57
N ARG A 160 -3.59 -11.84 11.63
CA ARG A 160 -4.43 -10.63 11.57
C ARG A 160 -3.64 -9.52 10.87
N ILE A 161 -4.14 -9.08 9.73
CA ILE A 161 -3.58 -7.98 8.96
C ILE A 161 -4.45 -6.72 9.08
N GLU A 162 -3.80 -5.57 9.08
CA GLU A 162 -4.44 -4.26 9.19
C GLU A 162 -3.77 -3.29 8.23
N ALA A 163 -4.56 -2.40 7.64
CA ALA A 163 -4.08 -1.16 7.06
C ALA A 163 -4.87 0.00 7.68
N SER A 164 -4.16 0.99 8.20
CA SER A 164 -4.81 2.17 8.77
C SER A 164 -4.07 3.46 8.46
N LEU A 165 -4.82 4.55 8.50
CA LEU A 165 -4.33 5.91 8.38
C LEU A 165 -5.09 6.80 9.36
N ASN A 166 -4.37 7.38 10.29
CA ASN A 166 -4.89 8.18 11.39
C ASN A 166 -4.42 9.62 11.24
N LEU A 167 -5.37 10.55 11.19
CA LEU A 167 -5.15 11.98 11.09
C LEU A 167 -5.62 12.67 12.37
N THR A 168 -4.72 13.40 13.02
CA THR A 168 -5.07 14.23 14.17
C THR A 168 -4.73 15.68 13.90
N ILE A 169 -5.70 16.57 14.04
CA ILE A 169 -5.45 18.02 14.11
C ILE A 169 -5.00 18.32 15.54
N LEU A 170 -3.79 18.87 15.70
CA LEU A 170 -3.15 19.08 16.99
C LEU A 170 -3.51 20.45 17.59
N GLY A 171 -3.60 21.50 16.76
CA GLY A 171 -3.96 22.84 17.23
C GLY A 171 -3.46 23.96 16.31
N LEU A 172 -3.91 25.20 16.57
CA LEU A 172 -3.45 26.37 15.84
C LEU A 172 -2.02 26.74 16.23
N LYS A 173 -1.28 27.20 15.22
CA LYS A 173 -0.05 27.96 15.42
C LYS A 173 -0.32 29.45 15.32
N GLU A 174 -1.06 29.88 14.30
CA GLU A 174 -1.27 31.30 14.01
C GLU A 174 -2.63 31.51 13.33
N LEU A 175 -3.34 32.57 13.72
CA LEU A 175 -4.58 33.02 13.09
C LEU A 175 -4.50 34.53 12.89
N THR A 176 -4.39 34.95 11.65
CA THR A 176 -4.40 36.37 11.24
C THR A 176 -5.63 36.65 10.38
N GLN A 177 -5.86 37.90 10.01
CA GLN A 177 -7.00 38.28 9.15
C GLN A 177 -6.99 37.56 7.78
N ASN A 178 -5.80 37.22 7.26
CA ASN A 178 -5.62 36.70 5.91
C ASN A 178 -4.86 35.37 5.85
N SER A 179 -4.36 34.84 6.97
CA SER A 179 -3.59 33.59 6.96
C SER A 179 -3.81 32.82 8.25
N THR A 180 -3.99 31.52 8.09
CA THR A 180 -4.13 30.57 9.20
C THR A 180 -3.04 29.52 9.07
N SER A 181 -2.48 29.09 10.20
CA SER A 181 -1.60 27.94 10.25
C SER A 181 -1.86 27.06 11.47
N PHE A 182 -1.74 25.76 11.29
CA PHE A 182 -2.03 24.77 12.31
C PHE A 182 -1.19 23.50 12.14
N TYR A 183 -1.05 22.75 13.22
CA TYR A 183 -0.34 21.49 13.24
C TYR A 183 -1.29 20.32 13.08
N PHE A 184 -0.88 19.32 12.31
CA PHE A 184 -1.55 18.03 12.26
C PHE A 184 -0.52 16.90 12.25
N SER A 185 -0.91 15.73 12.76
CA SER A 185 -0.11 14.51 12.71
C SER A 185 -0.80 13.44 11.88
N LEU A 186 -0.01 12.71 11.09
CA LEU A 186 -0.45 11.59 10.27
C LEU A 186 0.37 10.33 10.62
N GLN A 187 -0.34 9.26 10.98
CA GLN A 187 0.25 7.99 11.40
C GLN A 187 -0.43 6.81 10.69
N ARG A 188 0.35 5.76 10.44
CA ARG A 188 -0.12 4.47 9.91
C ARG A 188 -0.44 3.50 11.04
N GLU A 189 -0.73 2.26 10.66
CA GLU A 189 -0.79 1.13 11.58
C GLU A 189 0.38 1.13 12.58
N LYS A 190 0.07 0.80 13.83
CA LYS A 190 1.05 0.72 14.94
C LYS A 190 1.77 2.05 15.24
N GLY A 191 1.16 3.19 14.91
CA GLY A 191 1.70 4.52 15.22
C GLY A 191 2.90 4.93 14.36
N VAL A 192 3.17 4.22 13.26
CA VAL A 192 4.30 4.53 12.39
C VAL A 192 4.05 5.88 11.69
N PRO A 193 4.93 6.89 11.84
CA PRO A 193 4.70 8.20 11.25
C PRO A 193 4.71 8.15 9.72
N VAL A 194 3.86 8.98 9.10
CA VAL A 194 3.87 9.20 7.64
C VAL A 194 4.80 10.35 7.29
N THR A 195 5.75 10.08 6.40
CA THR A 195 6.74 11.04 5.90
C THR A 195 6.55 11.28 4.41
N GLY A 196 7.00 12.43 3.92
CA GLY A 196 7.03 12.71 2.48
C GLY A 196 5.69 13.09 1.88
N LEU A 197 4.76 13.64 2.68
CA LEU A 197 3.56 14.28 2.12
C LEU A 197 3.96 15.52 1.32
N THR A 198 3.32 15.69 0.17
CA THR A 198 3.39 16.89 -0.66
C THR A 198 2.10 17.69 -0.53
N VAL A 199 2.10 18.94 -0.97
CA VAL A 199 0.90 19.78 -0.95
C VAL A 199 -0.24 19.16 -1.79
N SER A 200 0.09 18.44 -2.87
CA SER A 200 -0.89 17.70 -3.70
C SER A 200 -1.61 16.57 -2.97
N SER A 201 -1.08 16.09 -1.85
CA SER A 201 -1.72 15.09 -1.01
C SER A 201 -2.75 15.69 -0.04
N VAL A 202 -2.85 17.02 0.02
CA VAL A 202 -3.66 17.75 0.98
C VAL A 202 -4.79 18.46 0.27
N ARG A 203 -6.02 18.22 0.72
CA ARG A 203 -7.19 19.02 0.39
C ARG A 203 -7.71 19.66 1.67
N LEU A 204 -7.83 20.99 1.65
CA LEU A 204 -8.24 21.77 2.80
C LEU A 204 -9.48 22.59 2.44
N LEU A 205 -10.51 22.51 3.27
CA LEU A 205 -11.63 23.42 3.26
C LEU A 205 -11.67 24.20 4.55
N TYR A 206 -12.03 25.48 4.49
CA TYR A 206 -12.24 26.31 5.68
C TYR A 206 -13.59 27.01 5.61
N ASN A 207 -14.18 27.28 6.77
CA ASN A 207 -15.45 27.96 6.81
C ASN A 207 -15.23 29.49 6.73
N ARG A 208 -15.73 30.10 5.66
CA ARG A 208 -15.69 31.55 5.47
C ARG A 208 -16.96 32.19 6.00
N THR A 209 -16.80 33.32 6.67
CA THR A 209 -17.90 34.06 7.30
C THR A 209 -19.00 34.38 6.29
N GLY A 210 -20.22 33.88 6.54
CA GLY A 210 -21.39 34.10 5.69
C GLY A 210 -21.39 33.33 4.35
N ARG A 211 -20.40 32.48 4.07
CA ARG A 211 -20.27 31.74 2.79
C ARG A 211 -20.14 30.23 2.93
N GLY A 212 -19.92 29.71 4.14
CA GLY A 212 -19.77 28.27 4.35
C GLY A 212 -18.37 27.76 4.01
N PHE A 213 -18.24 26.45 3.78
CA PHE A 213 -16.95 25.84 3.45
C PHE A 213 -16.47 26.25 2.05
N THR A 214 -15.23 26.72 1.99
CA THR A 214 -14.51 27.05 0.74
C THR A 214 -13.24 26.22 0.69
N GLU A 215 -13.00 25.57 -0.44
CA GLU A 215 -11.74 24.84 -0.70
C GLU A 215 -10.60 25.85 -0.95
N VAL A 216 -9.42 25.55 -0.40
CA VAL A 216 -8.21 26.35 -0.60
C VAL A 216 -7.49 25.87 -1.84
N ASP A 217 -7.10 26.80 -2.71
CA ASP A 217 -6.29 26.49 -3.88
C ASP A 217 -4.91 25.94 -3.48
N ILE A 218 -4.42 24.98 -4.26
CA ILE A 218 -3.17 24.28 -3.95
C ILE A 218 -1.96 25.23 -3.86
N ASP A 219 -1.97 26.31 -4.66
CA ASP A 219 -0.90 27.31 -4.71
C ASP A 219 -0.89 28.22 -3.47
N GLU A 220 -2.00 28.27 -2.72
CA GLU A 220 -2.12 29.01 -1.47
C GLU A 220 -1.75 28.15 -0.25
N LEU A 221 -1.47 26.86 -0.43
CA LEU A 221 -1.11 25.93 0.63
C LEU A 221 0.42 25.79 0.76
N THR A 222 0.90 25.97 1.99
CA THR A 222 2.29 25.65 2.35
C THR A 222 2.30 24.52 3.38
N LEU A 223 3.05 23.46 3.09
CA LEU A 223 3.21 22.30 3.96
C LEU A 223 4.67 22.16 4.39
N ARG A 224 4.92 22.10 5.70
CA ARG A 224 6.26 21.89 6.27
C ARG A 224 6.27 20.69 7.20
N TYR A 225 7.16 19.73 6.95
CA TYR A 225 7.39 18.61 7.86
C TYR A 225 8.20 19.05 9.08
N ILE A 226 7.77 18.65 10.27
CA ILE A 226 8.41 19.04 11.55
C ILE A 226 9.05 17.84 12.26
N GLY A 227 8.58 16.63 11.98
CA GLY A 227 9.09 15.40 12.59
C GLY A 227 7.97 14.54 13.16
N ASN A 228 8.26 13.26 13.38
CA ASN A 228 7.33 12.30 13.99
C ASN A 228 5.93 12.25 13.34
N GLY A 229 5.86 12.41 12.02
CA GLY A 229 4.60 12.41 11.27
C GLY A 229 3.78 13.70 11.42
N THR A 230 4.36 14.73 12.03
CA THR A 230 3.74 16.04 12.25
C THR A 230 4.13 17.02 11.18
N TYR A 231 3.14 17.80 10.72
CA TYR A 231 3.26 18.81 9.70
C TYR A 231 2.65 20.12 10.18
N LEU A 232 3.24 21.22 9.74
CA LEU A 232 2.64 22.55 9.80
C LEU A 232 2.03 22.87 8.45
N LEU A 233 0.72 23.10 8.45
CA LEU A 233 -0.03 23.57 7.29
C LEU A 233 -0.28 25.07 7.45
N ARG A 234 0.00 25.85 6.42
CA ARG A 234 -0.33 27.27 6.34
C ARG A 234 -1.10 27.53 5.05
N PHE A 235 -2.09 28.40 5.13
CA PHE A 235 -2.91 28.79 3.99
C PHE A 235 -3.36 30.25 4.05
N HIS A 236 -3.76 30.79 2.90
CA HIS A 236 -4.46 32.06 2.80
C HIS A 236 -5.94 31.85 3.18
N SER A 237 -6.45 32.64 4.12
CA SER A 237 -7.75 32.43 4.75
C SER A 237 -8.47 33.75 5.05
N PRO A 238 -8.83 34.54 4.03
CA PRO A 238 -9.56 35.78 4.23
C PRO A 238 -10.95 35.50 4.81
N ASP A 239 -11.37 36.32 5.77
CA ASP A 239 -12.69 36.26 6.41
C ASP A 239 -13.02 34.91 7.08
N MET A 240 -12.01 34.19 7.60
CA MET A 240 -12.19 32.94 8.35
C MET A 240 -13.22 33.11 9.48
N SER A 241 -14.17 32.18 9.58
CA SER A 241 -15.20 32.23 10.62
C SER A 241 -14.60 32.10 12.02
N THR A 242 -15.17 32.78 13.01
CA THR A 242 -14.82 32.61 14.43
C THR A 242 -15.93 31.81 15.14
N PRO A 243 -15.64 30.64 15.76
CA PRO A 243 -14.33 29.98 15.84
C PRO A 243 -13.88 29.36 14.50
N PRO A 244 -12.55 29.23 14.28
CA PRO A 244 -11.99 28.69 13.05
C PRO A 244 -12.42 27.23 12.86
N LYS A 245 -12.99 26.93 11.69
CA LYS A 245 -13.41 25.59 11.30
C LYS A 245 -12.71 25.20 10.01
N VAL A 246 -12.00 24.08 10.06
CA VAL A 246 -11.31 23.49 8.91
C VAL A 246 -11.78 22.06 8.72
N LYS A 247 -11.79 21.61 7.47
CA LYS A 247 -11.89 20.21 7.11
C LYS A 247 -10.64 19.86 6.33
N LEU A 248 -9.89 18.91 6.86
CA LEU A 248 -8.63 18.45 6.28
C LEU A 248 -8.83 17.05 5.72
N ILE A 249 -8.46 16.84 4.46
CA ILE A 249 -8.47 15.54 3.80
C ILE A 249 -7.04 15.29 3.30
N ILE A 250 -6.50 14.12 3.63
CA ILE A 250 -5.14 13.75 3.24
C ILE A 250 -5.15 12.40 2.55
N GLN A 251 -4.38 12.31 1.45
CA GLN A 251 -4.08 11.07 0.76
C GLN A 251 -2.64 10.62 1.03
N ASP A 252 -2.46 9.39 1.52
CA ASP A 252 -1.12 8.81 1.66
C ASP A 252 -0.59 8.19 0.34
N ALA A 253 0.67 7.75 0.35
CA ALA A 253 1.31 7.13 -0.83
C ALA A 253 0.69 5.79 -1.26
N ARG A 254 -0.13 5.15 -0.41
CA ARG A 254 -0.90 3.94 -0.74
C ARG A 254 -2.22 4.29 -1.42
N GLY A 255 -2.56 5.58 -1.48
CA GLY A 255 -3.80 6.11 -2.01
C GLY A 255 -4.93 6.17 -0.99
N ILE A 256 -4.69 5.82 0.28
CA ILE A 256 -5.70 5.84 1.33
C ILE A 256 -6.00 7.29 1.68
N LEU A 257 -7.29 7.64 1.68
CA LEU A 257 -7.78 8.95 2.10
C LEU A 257 -8.21 8.89 3.57
N VAL A 258 -7.92 9.95 4.30
CA VAL A 258 -8.45 10.19 5.65
C VAL A 258 -8.90 11.64 5.76
N GLY A 259 -10.08 11.85 6.33
CA GLY A 259 -10.61 13.17 6.63
C GLY A 259 -10.57 13.45 8.13
N SER A 260 -10.48 14.73 8.50
CA SER A 260 -10.71 15.20 9.85
C SER A 260 -11.54 16.47 9.82
N PHE A 261 -12.66 16.46 10.55
CA PHE A 261 -13.57 17.57 10.67
C PHE A 261 -14.00 17.75 12.13
N PRO A 262 -13.46 18.74 12.88
CA PRO A 262 -13.87 19.02 14.25
C PRO A 262 -15.28 19.64 14.30
N GLN A 263 -16.34 18.83 14.26
CA GLN A 263 -17.74 19.30 14.31
C GLN A 263 -18.16 19.82 15.70
N ASN A 264 -17.62 19.28 16.79
CA ASN A 264 -18.08 19.51 18.18
C ASN A 264 -17.24 20.50 18.99
N GLY A 265 -16.70 21.53 18.37
CA GLY A 265 -16.11 22.63 19.14
C GLY A 265 -14.80 22.27 19.85
N THR A 266 -14.04 21.28 19.38
CA THR A 266 -12.59 21.32 19.57
C THR A 266 -12.11 22.51 18.75
N ILE A 267 -12.08 23.66 19.41
CA ILE A 267 -11.44 24.87 18.93
C ILE A 267 -10.08 24.39 18.44
N LEU A 268 -9.75 24.76 17.21
CA LEU A 268 -8.39 24.96 16.78
C LEU A 268 -7.80 25.93 17.82
N SER A 269 -7.45 25.45 19.02
CA SER A 269 -7.02 26.29 20.13
C SER A 269 -5.57 26.59 19.88
N LEU A 270 -5.16 27.83 20.19
CA LEU A 270 -3.75 28.15 20.27
C LEU A 270 -3.14 27.11 21.22
N ILE A 271 -2.17 26.35 20.72
CA ILE A 271 -1.27 25.67 21.62
C ILE A 271 -0.46 26.81 22.21
N ASP A 272 -0.76 27.20 23.46
CA ASP A 272 0.13 28.05 24.26
C ASP A 272 1.39 27.23 24.53
N ASP A 273 2.25 27.11 23.53
CA ASP A 273 3.59 26.57 23.68
C ASP A 273 4.46 27.64 24.34
N SER A 274 4.24 27.85 25.64
CA SER A 274 5.15 28.60 26.52
C SER A 274 6.31 27.72 27.00
N THR A 275 6.34 26.45 26.61
CA THR A 275 7.33 25.46 27.01
C THR A 275 7.82 24.74 25.77
N GLY A 276 8.74 25.42 25.06
CA GLY A 276 9.48 24.86 23.94
C GLY A 276 10.05 23.46 24.25
N PRO A 277 10.58 22.74 23.24
CA PRO A 277 10.90 21.32 23.36
C PRO A 277 11.65 21.02 24.66
N VAL A 278 11.11 20.11 25.48
CA VAL A 278 11.82 19.58 26.65
C VAL A 278 13.04 18.85 26.11
N VAL A 279 14.17 19.55 26.09
CA VAL A 279 15.48 18.93 25.94
C VAL A 279 15.68 18.16 27.23
N THR A 280 15.47 16.86 27.19
CA THR A 280 16.07 15.99 28.20
C THR A 280 17.56 16.14 28.00
N GLU A 281 18.21 16.99 28.80
CA GLU A 281 19.66 16.98 28.89
C GLU A 281 20.05 15.55 29.25
N LEU A 282 20.70 14.87 28.31
CA LEU A 282 21.47 13.68 28.65
C LEU A 282 22.54 14.18 29.62
N THR A 283 22.30 14.00 30.91
CA THR A 283 23.37 14.06 31.90
C THR A 283 24.38 13.02 31.47
N ALA A 284 25.42 13.47 30.79
CA ALA A 284 26.63 12.69 30.61
C ALA A 284 27.17 12.45 32.01
N GLU A 285 26.90 11.27 32.57
CA GLU A 285 27.69 10.81 33.70
C GLU A 285 29.15 10.83 33.24
N PRO A 286 30.05 11.54 33.94
CA PRO A 286 31.46 11.49 33.61
C PRO A 286 31.90 10.02 33.76
N ASN A 287 32.53 9.50 32.70
CA ASN A 287 33.14 8.17 32.72
C ASN A 287 33.97 8.01 34.00
N PRO A 288 33.89 6.85 34.70
CA PRO A 288 34.73 6.59 35.84
C PRO A 288 36.20 6.68 35.40
N ILE A 289 36.94 7.59 36.05
CA ILE A 289 38.38 7.67 35.96
C ILE A 289 38.91 6.40 36.63
N TYR A 290 39.51 5.50 35.85
CA TYR A 290 40.32 4.42 36.39
C TYR A 290 41.63 5.05 36.91
N GLU A 291 41.76 5.20 38.22
CA GLU A 291 43.07 5.34 38.85
C GLU A 291 43.75 3.96 38.86
N GLY A 292 45.02 3.93 38.46
CA GLY A 292 45.86 2.74 38.44
C GLY A 292 46.36 2.34 39.82
#